data_AF-A0A2E8YR27-F1
#
_entry.id   AF-A0A2E8YR27-F1
#
_cell.length_a   1.000
_cell.length_b   1.000
_cell.length_c   1.000
_cell.angle_alpha   90.00
_cell.angle_beta   90.00
_cell.angle_gamma   90.00
#
_symmetry.space_group_name_H-M   'P 1'
#
loop_
_entity.id
_entity.type
_entity.pdbx_description
1 polymer ?
#
loop_
_entity_poly.entity_id
_entity_poly.type
_entity_poly.pdbx_seq_one_letter_code
_entity_poly.pdbx_strand_id
1 'polypeptide(L)'
;MILKLWTYKPNKFLFCKLAMKIIFIIIIFLYSLVSSNSLLAEWVPIAKDKDGTTTYINFKSIKKSQDRVFWWALDDRMKPTKGGTKSAKHSHEGDCFMFRYRTLSWSFYKKSMGLGKGIFVQSEIPYWRHPRKNSLDGYILKLVCERTK
;
A
#
# COMPACT_ATOMS: atom_id res chain seq x y z
N MET A 1 1.14 52.60 54.60
CA MET A 1 0.48 52.54 53.28
C MET A 1 1.53 52.67 52.19
N ILE A 2 2.01 51.57 51.61
CA ILE A 2 2.68 51.58 50.30
C ILE A 2 2.20 50.34 49.55
N LEU A 3 1.20 50.52 48.69
CA LEU A 3 0.80 49.53 47.69
C LEU A 3 1.99 49.32 46.74
N LYS A 4 2.60 48.13 46.76
CA LYS A 4 3.47 47.70 45.66
C LYS A 4 2.59 47.39 44.45
N LEU A 5 2.44 48.39 43.57
CA LEU A 5 1.88 48.22 42.23
C LEU A 5 2.74 47.19 41.48
N TRP A 6 2.15 46.02 41.21
CA TRP A 6 2.70 45.07 40.26
C TRP A 6 2.72 45.74 38.88
N THR A 7 3.90 46.08 38.39
CA THR A 7 4.06 46.60 37.03
C THR A 7 3.84 45.45 36.04
N TYR A 8 2.62 45.39 35.49
CA TYR A 8 2.29 44.57 34.34
C TYR A 8 3.27 44.92 33.20
N LYS A 9 4.11 43.98 32.78
CA LYS A 9 5.07 44.16 31.68
C LYS A 9 4.43 43.66 30.37
N PRO A 10 3.83 44.53 29.54
CA PRO A 10 3.06 44.13 28.35
C PRO A 10 3.91 43.35 27.33
N ASN A 11 5.21 43.63 27.27
CA ASN A 11 6.12 42.95 26.36
C ASN A 11 6.22 41.45 26.65
N LYS A 12 6.26 41.03 27.94
CA LYS A 12 6.31 39.59 28.28
C LYS A 12 5.05 38.85 27.84
N PHE A 13 3.88 39.49 27.97
CA PHE A 13 2.60 38.93 27.54
C PHE A 13 2.51 38.85 26.01
N LEU A 14 3.02 39.87 25.30
CA LEU A 14 3.09 39.89 23.85
C LEU A 14 4.07 38.83 23.31
N PHE A 15 5.25 38.69 23.93
CA PHE A 15 6.22 37.62 23.61
C PHE A 15 5.62 36.23 23.83
N CYS A 16 4.86 36.03 24.90
CA CYS A 16 4.20 34.75 25.17
C CYS A 16 3.10 34.44 24.14
N LYS A 17 2.31 35.45 23.73
CA LYS A 17 1.32 35.29 22.65
C LYS A 17 1.95 35.00 21.29
N LEU A 18 3.07 35.66 20.98
CA LEU A 18 3.80 35.45 19.74
C LEU A 18 4.44 34.05 19.70
N ALA A 19 5.06 33.63 20.81
CA ALA A 19 5.63 32.29 20.96
C ALA A 19 4.56 31.19 20.84
N MET A 20 3.41 31.35 21.48
CA MET A 20 2.29 30.39 21.41
C MET A 20 1.74 30.26 19.98
N LYS A 21 1.66 31.37 19.23
CA LYS A 21 1.22 31.37 17.81
C LYS A 21 2.25 30.68 16.90
N ILE A 22 3.54 30.89 17.13
CA ILE A 22 4.63 30.22 16.40
C ILE A 22 4.61 28.71 16.67
N ILE A 23 4.45 28.30 17.94
CA ILE A 23 4.34 26.88 18.32
C ILE A 23 3.14 26.22 17.61
N PHE A 24 1.99 26.89 17.56
CA PHE A 24 0.81 26.37 16.86
C PHE A 24 1.05 26.19 15.36
N ILE A 25 1.73 27.14 14.71
CA ILE A 25 2.11 27.04 13.28
C ILE A 25 3.08 25.89 13.04
N ILE A 26 4.08 25.71 13.93
CA ILE A 26 5.03 24.60 13.84
C ILE A 26 4.31 23.25 13.99
N ILE A 27 3.37 23.13 14.93
CA ILE A 27 2.59 21.89 15.09
C ILE A 27 1.77 21.57 13.84
N ILE A 28 1.12 22.58 13.23
CA ILE A 28 0.37 22.39 11.97
C ILE A 28 1.30 21.95 10.83
N PHE A 29 2.49 22.55 10.71
CA PHE A 29 3.47 22.22 9.69
C PHE A 29 4.06 20.80 9.89
N LEU A 30 4.33 20.41 11.14
CA LEU A 30 4.78 19.05 11.45
C LEU A 30 3.67 18.02 11.19
N TYR A 31 2.40 18.37 11.47
CA TYR A 31 1.26 17.50 11.18
C TYR A 31 1.02 17.31 9.67
N SER A 32 1.25 18.34 8.85
CA SER A 32 1.17 18.21 7.39
C SER A 32 2.29 17.34 6.81
N LEU A 33 3.50 17.37 7.40
CA LEU A 33 4.60 16.48 7.00
C LEU A 33 4.28 15.00 7.30
N VAL A 34 3.67 14.70 8.45
CA VAL A 34 3.35 13.32 8.86
C VAL A 34 2.14 12.76 8.12
N SER A 35 1.12 13.60 7.82
CA SER A 35 -0.08 13.16 7.10
C SER A 35 0.14 12.80 5.63
N SER A 36 1.29 13.19 5.06
CA SER A 36 1.65 12.80 3.69
C SER A 36 2.05 11.32 3.55
N ASN A 37 2.43 10.61 4.63
CA ASN A 37 3.13 9.32 4.52
C ASN A 37 2.38 8.04 4.93
N SER A 38 1.18 8.11 5.53
CA SER A 38 0.52 6.89 6.06
C SER A 38 -0.32 6.11 5.04
N LEU A 39 -0.40 6.59 3.79
CA LEU A 39 -1.17 5.96 2.70
C LEU A 39 -0.31 5.68 1.45
N LEU A 40 1.00 5.89 1.43
CA LEU A 40 1.75 6.05 0.16
C LEU A 40 2.30 4.80 -0.52
N ALA A 41 2.42 3.66 0.16
CA ALA A 41 2.87 2.45 -0.53
C ALA A 41 1.72 1.85 -1.35
N GLU A 42 1.73 2.09 -2.67
CA GLU A 42 0.82 1.40 -3.61
C GLU A 42 1.00 -0.11 -3.52
N TRP A 43 2.22 -0.61 -3.27
CA TRP A 43 2.55 -2.02 -3.24
C TRP A 43 3.12 -2.40 -1.86
N VAL A 44 2.46 -3.31 -1.16
CA VAL A 44 2.86 -3.76 0.18
C VAL A 44 3.40 -5.19 0.11
N PRO A 45 4.64 -5.46 0.59
CA PRO A 45 5.20 -6.80 0.59
C PRO A 45 4.44 -7.70 1.58
N ILE A 46 4.09 -8.91 1.14
CA ILE A 46 3.34 -9.87 1.95
C ILE A 46 4.06 -11.20 2.14
N ALA A 47 5.02 -11.52 1.29
CA ALA A 47 5.79 -12.76 1.35
C ALA A 47 7.12 -12.60 0.61
N LYS A 48 8.10 -13.43 1.00
CA LYS A 48 9.34 -13.63 0.26
C LYS A 48 9.66 -15.11 0.21
N ASP A 49 9.92 -15.64 -0.98
CA ASP A 49 10.30 -17.04 -1.14
C ASP A 49 11.80 -17.28 -0.89
N LYS A 50 12.22 -18.55 -0.90
CA LYS A 50 13.62 -18.95 -0.67
C LYS A 50 14.56 -18.50 -1.79
N ASP A 51 14.05 -18.27 -2.99
CA ASP A 51 14.81 -17.83 -4.16
C ASP A 51 14.95 -16.30 -4.21
N GLY A 52 14.29 -15.60 -3.29
CA GLY A 52 14.36 -14.15 -3.13
C GLY A 52 13.30 -13.39 -3.93
N THR A 53 12.26 -14.06 -4.44
CA THR A 53 11.07 -13.37 -4.99
C THR A 53 10.27 -12.78 -3.85
N THR A 54 10.04 -11.47 -3.89
CA THR A 54 9.14 -10.79 -2.96
C THR A 54 7.81 -10.56 -3.64
N THR A 55 6.72 -11.03 -3.03
CA THR A 55 5.36 -10.82 -3.53
C THR A 55 4.73 -9.64 -2.78
N TYR A 56 4.12 -8.74 -3.55
CA TYR A 56 3.45 -7.54 -3.08
C TYR A 56 1.98 -7.56 -3.46
N ILE A 57 1.15 -6.91 -2.65
CA ILE A 57 -0.26 -6.64 -2.95
C ILE A 57 -0.48 -5.14 -3.00
N ASN A 58 -1.25 -4.71 -4.01
CA ASN A 58 -1.74 -3.34 -4.04
C ASN A 58 -3.11 -3.28 -3.35
N PHE A 59 -3.09 -2.99 -2.04
CA PHE A 59 -4.31 -2.91 -1.23
C PHE A 59 -5.26 -1.79 -1.67
N LYS A 60 -4.76 -0.72 -2.29
CA LYS A 60 -5.61 0.36 -2.84
C LYS A 60 -6.34 -0.03 -4.10
N SER A 61 -5.79 -0.99 -4.85
CA SER A 61 -6.41 -1.51 -6.06
C SER A 61 -7.56 -2.49 -5.79
N ILE A 62 -7.72 -2.91 -4.52
CA ILE A 62 -8.75 -3.87 -4.16
C ILE A 62 -10.12 -3.24 -4.37
N LYS A 63 -10.94 -3.88 -5.19
CA LYS A 63 -12.31 -3.44 -5.50
C LYS A 63 -13.26 -4.61 -5.36
N LYS A 64 -14.41 -4.36 -4.75
CA LYS A 64 -15.53 -5.31 -4.70
C LYS A 64 -16.60 -4.87 -5.70
N SER A 65 -17.13 -5.81 -6.47
CA SER A 65 -18.30 -5.62 -7.31
C SER A 65 -19.17 -6.86 -7.18
N GLN A 66 -20.38 -6.71 -6.64
CA GLN A 66 -21.27 -7.83 -6.31
C GLN A 66 -20.53 -8.88 -5.46
N ASP A 67 -20.51 -10.13 -5.92
CA ASP A 67 -19.85 -11.27 -5.26
C ASP A 67 -18.41 -11.51 -5.74
N ARG A 68 -17.83 -10.53 -6.43
CA ARG A 68 -16.47 -10.59 -6.96
C ARG A 68 -15.57 -9.57 -6.29
N VAL A 69 -14.34 -9.99 -6.05
CA VAL A 69 -13.26 -9.12 -5.59
C VAL A 69 -12.12 -9.12 -6.60
N PHE A 70 -11.56 -7.94 -6.86
CA PHE A 70 -10.50 -7.74 -7.81
C PHE A 70 -9.31 -7.13 -7.11
N TRP A 71 -8.09 -7.57 -7.45
CA TRP A 71 -6.87 -7.02 -6.88
C TRP A 71 -5.70 -7.16 -7.83
N TRP A 72 -4.67 -6.36 -7.58
CA TRP A 72 -3.36 -6.50 -8.20
C TRP A 72 -2.33 -7.06 -7.23
N ALA A 73 -1.48 -7.92 -7.76
CA ALA A 73 -0.31 -8.48 -7.11
C ALA A 73 0.93 -8.26 -7.99
N LEU A 74 2.10 -8.27 -7.36
CA LEU A 74 3.38 -8.07 -8.02
C LEU A 74 4.43 -9.02 -7.44
N ASP A 75 5.12 -9.75 -8.30
CA ASP A 75 6.28 -10.55 -7.93
C ASP A 75 7.56 -9.83 -8.39
N ASP A 76 8.45 -9.51 -7.45
CA ASP A 76 9.75 -8.91 -7.71
C ASP A 76 10.87 -9.90 -7.39
N ARG A 77 11.61 -10.34 -8.42
CA ARG A 77 12.66 -11.35 -8.26
C ARG A 77 14.00 -10.69 -7.98
N MET A 78 14.74 -11.27 -7.05
CA MET A 78 16.14 -10.93 -6.82
C MET A 78 16.98 -11.14 -8.09
N LYS A 79 16.78 -12.26 -8.79
CA LYS A 79 17.43 -12.61 -10.06
C LYS A 79 16.41 -12.74 -11.19
N PRO A 80 16.69 -12.24 -12.41
CA PRO A 80 15.79 -12.43 -13.54
C PRO A 80 15.57 -13.91 -13.89
N THR A 81 14.42 -14.23 -14.49
CA THR A 81 14.19 -15.54 -15.10
C THR A 81 15.11 -15.76 -16.30
N LYS A 82 15.16 -16.99 -16.85
CA LYS A 82 15.88 -17.27 -18.11
C LYS A 82 15.44 -16.36 -19.27
N GLY A 83 14.17 -15.94 -19.28
CA GLY A 83 13.63 -14.98 -20.27
C GLY A 83 13.92 -13.51 -19.96
N GLY A 84 14.68 -13.22 -18.90
CA GLY A 84 15.04 -11.86 -18.49
C GLY A 84 13.96 -11.11 -17.70
N THR A 85 12.86 -11.76 -17.33
CA THR A 85 11.81 -11.15 -16.50
C THR A 85 12.32 -10.99 -15.08
N LYS A 86 12.40 -9.75 -14.61
CA LYS A 86 12.78 -9.44 -13.23
C LYS A 86 11.56 -9.24 -12.34
N SER A 87 10.49 -8.65 -12.85
CA SER A 87 9.24 -8.51 -12.11
C SER A 87 8.02 -8.76 -12.97
N ALA A 88 6.91 -9.13 -12.34
CA ALA A 88 5.63 -9.33 -13.00
C ALA A 88 4.51 -8.69 -12.17
N LYS A 89 3.65 -7.89 -12.79
CA LYS A 89 2.38 -7.45 -12.21
C LYS A 89 1.27 -8.35 -12.74
N HIS A 90 0.31 -8.70 -11.91
CA HIS A 90 -0.79 -9.54 -12.32
C HIS A 90 -2.07 -9.18 -11.60
N SER A 91 -3.16 -9.20 -12.35
CA SER A 91 -4.50 -8.88 -11.85
C SER A 91 -5.32 -10.15 -11.68
N HIS A 92 -6.16 -10.16 -10.65
CA HIS A 92 -6.98 -11.31 -10.34
C HIS A 92 -8.42 -10.91 -10.08
N GLU A 93 -9.29 -11.89 -10.26
CA GLU A 93 -10.66 -11.91 -9.79
C GLU A 93 -10.82 -13.07 -8.81
N GLY A 94 -11.56 -12.83 -7.73
CA GLY A 94 -11.83 -13.78 -6.66
C GLY A 94 -13.31 -13.86 -6.34
N ASP A 95 -13.71 -15.02 -5.88
CA ASP A 95 -15.02 -15.34 -5.34
C ASP A 95 -14.80 -15.74 -3.88
N CYS A 96 -15.15 -14.84 -2.96
CA CYS A 96 -14.92 -15.04 -1.53
C CYS A 96 -15.85 -16.10 -0.92
N PHE A 97 -17.02 -16.34 -1.53
CA PHE A 97 -17.98 -17.35 -1.07
C PHE A 97 -17.50 -18.75 -1.43
N MET A 98 -17.13 -18.97 -2.70
CA MET A 98 -16.62 -20.26 -3.20
C MET A 98 -15.13 -20.47 -2.93
N PHE A 99 -14.45 -19.47 -2.35
CA PHE A 99 -13.00 -19.44 -2.08
C PHE A 99 -12.16 -19.90 -3.29
N ARG A 100 -12.31 -19.19 -4.40
CA ARG A 100 -11.59 -19.44 -5.66
C ARG A 100 -11.15 -18.13 -6.30
N TYR A 101 -10.14 -18.20 -7.14
CA TYR A 101 -9.60 -17.06 -7.88
C TYR A 101 -9.21 -17.43 -9.29
N ARG A 102 -9.10 -16.44 -10.16
CA ARG A 102 -8.55 -16.56 -11.51
C ARG A 102 -7.67 -15.35 -11.81
N THR A 103 -6.61 -15.57 -12.56
CA THR A 103 -5.72 -14.49 -12.99
C THR A 103 -6.20 -13.99 -14.33
N LEU A 104 -6.47 -12.69 -14.41
CA LEU A 104 -7.02 -12.04 -15.60
C LEU A 104 -5.94 -11.61 -16.57
N SER A 105 -4.80 -11.12 -16.05
CA SER A 105 -3.71 -10.64 -16.89
C SER A 105 -2.37 -10.63 -16.18
N TRP A 106 -1.31 -10.55 -17.00
CA TRP A 106 0.07 -10.41 -16.59
C TRP A 106 0.74 -9.26 -17.34
N SER A 107 1.64 -8.57 -16.67
CA SER A 107 2.58 -7.61 -17.26
C SER A 107 3.98 -7.98 -16.79
N PHE A 108 4.86 -8.35 -17.72
CA PHE A 108 6.22 -8.80 -17.43
C PHE A 108 7.24 -7.71 -17.72
N TYR A 109 8.18 -7.51 -16.81
CA TYR A 109 9.15 -6.41 -16.88
C TYR A 109 10.58 -6.92 -16.68
N LYS A 110 11.52 -6.34 -17.42
CA LYS A 110 12.96 -6.61 -17.27
C LYS A 110 13.60 -5.88 -16.08
N LYS A 111 12.91 -4.89 -15.50
CA LYS A 111 13.34 -4.17 -14.29
C LYS A 111 12.48 -4.58 -13.09
N SER A 112 12.95 -4.25 -11.90
CA SER A 112 12.23 -4.52 -10.65
C SER A 112 10.95 -3.69 -10.52
N MET A 113 10.04 -4.12 -9.63
CA MET A 113 8.83 -3.39 -9.23
C MET A 113 7.89 -2.98 -10.39
N GLY A 114 7.92 -3.73 -11.48
CA GLY A 114 7.13 -3.49 -12.68
C GLY A 114 7.43 -2.16 -13.36
N LEU A 115 8.72 -1.75 -13.35
CA LEU A 115 9.21 -0.53 -13.98
C LEU A 115 9.71 -0.78 -15.41
N GLY A 116 9.68 0.27 -16.23
CA GLY A 116 10.10 0.24 -17.63
C GLY A 116 9.08 -0.36 -18.58
N LYS A 117 9.51 -0.68 -19.81
CA LYS A 117 8.63 -1.26 -20.83
C LYS A 117 8.27 -2.70 -20.46
N GLY A 118 6.98 -2.93 -20.21
CA GLY A 118 6.44 -4.25 -19.93
C GLY A 118 5.87 -4.92 -21.18
N ILE A 119 5.76 -6.25 -21.13
CA ILE A 119 4.99 -7.05 -22.09
C ILE A 119 3.69 -7.44 -21.40
N PHE A 120 2.57 -7.00 -21.94
CA PHE A 120 1.24 -7.31 -21.43
C PHE A 120 0.70 -8.59 -22.07
N VAL A 121 0.09 -9.45 -21.26
CA VAL A 121 -0.57 -10.68 -21.67
C VAL A 121 -1.92 -10.78 -20.96
N GLN A 122 -3.00 -10.73 -21.73
CA GLN A 122 -4.34 -11.00 -21.23
C GLN A 122 -4.55 -12.53 -21.18
N SER A 123 -5.22 -13.01 -20.13
CA SER A 123 -5.69 -14.40 -20.13
C SER A 123 -6.90 -14.52 -21.06
N GLU A 124 -6.76 -15.30 -22.13
CA GLU A 124 -7.85 -15.56 -23.08
C GLU A 124 -9.02 -16.29 -22.42
N ILE A 125 -8.71 -17.29 -21.58
CA ILE A 125 -9.70 -18.08 -20.84
C ILE A 125 -9.22 -18.21 -19.39
N PRO A 126 -9.57 -17.25 -18.51
CA PRO A 126 -9.13 -17.30 -17.13
C PRO A 126 -9.95 -18.36 -16.35
N TYR A 127 -9.31 -19.49 -16.06
CA TYR A 127 -9.91 -20.60 -15.32
C TYR A 127 -9.91 -20.33 -13.81
N TRP A 128 -11.00 -20.72 -13.15
CA TRP A 128 -11.11 -20.71 -11.70
C TRP A 128 -10.17 -21.74 -11.08
N ARG A 129 -9.46 -21.30 -10.04
CA ARG A 129 -8.55 -22.12 -9.24
C ARG A 129 -8.93 -22.02 -7.78
N HIS A 130 -8.94 -23.16 -7.10
CA HIS A 130 -9.03 -23.21 -5.66
C HIS A 130 -7.61 -23.18 -5.07
N PRO A 131 -7.30 -22.27 -4.15
CA PRO A 131 -6.00 -22.27 -3.51
C PRO A 131 -5.75 -23.57 -2.75
N ARG A 132 -4.52 -24.10 -2.85
CA ARG A 132 -4.09 -25.22 -2.00
C ARG A 132 -4.04 -24.76 -0.53
N LYS A 133 -4.25 -25.70 0.39
CA LYS A 133 -4.09 -25.44 1.83
C LYS A 133 -2.68 -24.90 2.10
N ASN A 134 -2.59 -23.86 2.91
CA ASN A 134 -1.34 -23.17 3.28
C ASN A 134 -0.53 -22.62 2.08
N SER A 135 -1.17 -22.34 0.95
CA SER A 135 -0.50 -21.66 -0.17
C SER A 135 -0.50 -20.14 -0.01
N LEU A 136 0.48 -19.49 -0.66
CA LEU A 136 0.53 -18.03 -0.75
C LEU A 136 -0.74 -17.47 -1.41
N ASP A 137 -1.23 -18.09 -2.47
CA ASP A 137 -2.47 -17.68 -3.13
C ASP A 137 -3.69 -17.75 -2.18
N GLY A 138 -3.74 -18.76 -1.31
CA GLY A 138 -4.80 -18.90 -0.32
C GLY A 138 -4.73 -17.83 0.75
N TYR A 139 -3.52 -17.50 1.20
CA TYR A 139 -3.28 -16.38 2.10
C TYR A 139 -3.69 -15.04 1.49
N ILE A 140 -3.32 -14.79 0.22
CA ILE A 140 -3.70 -13.59 -0.52
C ILE A 140 -5.22 -13.49 -0.64
N LEU A 141 -5.90 -14.56 -1.08
CA LEU A 141 -7.35 -14.55 -1.25
C LEU A 141 -8.06 -14.27 0.08
N LYS A 142 -7.58 -14.87 1.17
CA LYS A 142 -8.10 -14.59 2.52
C LYS A 142 -7.95 -13.12 2.89
N LEU A 143 -6.77 -12.54 2.73
CA LEU A 143 -6.50 -11.12 3.03
C LEU A 143 -7.42 -10.18 2.24
N VAL A 144 -7.57 -10.45 0.94
CA VAL A 144 -8.39 -9.63 0.04
C VAL A 144 -9.87 -9.74 0.41
N CYS A 145 -10.34 -10.95 0.72
CA CYS A 145 -11.73 -11.17 1.15
C CYS A 145 -12.02 -10.51 2.49
N GLU A 146 -11.12 -10.58 3.47
CA GLU A 146 -11.30 -9.93 4.77
C GLU A 146 -11.41 -8.41 4.68
N ARG A 147 -10.72 -7.80 3.71
CA ARG A 147 -10.74 -6.34 3.51
C ARG A 147 -11.99 -5.84 2.76
N THR A 148 -12.77 -6.75 2.20
CA THR A 148 -13.97 -6.46 1.41
C THR A 148 -15.24 -7.04 2.02
N LYS A 149 -15.16 -7.52 3.26
CA LYS A 149 -16.33 -7.87 4.08
C LYS A 149 -17.17 -6.64 4.37
#